data_AF-A0A961AMQ4-F1
#
_entry.id   AF-A0A961AMQ4-F1
#
_cell.length_a   1.000
_cell.length_b   1.000
_cell.length_c   1.000
_cell.angle_alpha   90.00
_cell.angle_beta   90.00
_cell.angle_gamma   90.00
#
_symmetry.space_group_name_H-M   'P 1'
#
loop_
_entity.id
_entity.type
_entity.pdbx_description
1 polymer ?
#
loop_
_entity_poly.entity_id
_entity_poly.type
_entity_poly.pdbx_seq_one_letter_code
_entity_poly.pdbx_strand_id
1 'polypeptide(L)' 'GLKTTYYLRTKSATNIEKATAEVQKEIRGVVGQKTFTPEQVQACSIEAMRNGGECEACQ' A
#
# COMPACT_ATOMS: atom_id res chain seq x y z
N GLY A 1 -9.92 7.19 50.43
CA GLY A 1 -8.67 7.12 49.65
C GLY A 1 -8.10 5.73 49.77
N LEU A 2 -7.71 5.11 48.66
CA LEU A 2 -7.09 3.78 48.64
C LEU A 2 -5.83 3.79 49.51
N LYS A 3 -5.79 2.90 50.52
CA LYS A 3 -4.72 2.83 51.53
C LYS A 3 -3.52 1.98 51.10
N THR A 4 -3.58 1.39 49.91
CA THR A 4 -2.56 0.48 49.40
C THR A 4 -1.99 1.03 48.10
N THR A 5 -0.67 1.15 48.05
CA THR A 5 0.08 1.47 46.84
C THR A 5 0.88 0.23 46.47
N TYR A 6 0.74 -0.22 45.22
CA TYR A 6 1.59 -1.27 44.68
C TYR A 6 2.54 -0.69 43.63
N TYR A 7 3.60 -1.43 43.30
CA TYR A 7 4.58 -1.00 42.32
C TYR A 7 3.96 -0.90 40.92
N LEU A 8 4.16 0.24 40.27
CA LEU A 8 3.77 0.45 38.89
C LEU A 8 4.73 -0.31 37.98
N ARG A 9 4.22 -1.25 37.18
CA ARG A 9 5.00 -1.93 36.14
C ARG A 9 4.74 -1.27 34.80
N THR A 10 5.70 -0.49 34.33
CA THR A 10 5.69 0.08 32.98
C THR A 10 6.40 -0.87 32.02
N LYS A 11 5.70 -1.35 30.99
CA LYS A 11 6.35 -1.92 29.80
C LYS A 11 6.35 -0.84 28.72
N SER A 12 7.53 -0.38 28.31
CA SER A 12 7.65 0.44 27.11
C SER A 12 7.19 -0.37 25.89
N ALA A 13 6.48 0.29 24.95
CA ALA A 13 6.15 -0.34 23.68
C ALA A 13 7.47 -0.72 22.98
N THR A 14 7.59 -1.98 22.54
CA THR A 14 8.75 -2.43 21.77
C THR A 14 8.76 -1.71 20.43
N ASN A 15 9.87 -1.06 20.09
CA ASN A 15 10.12 -0.61 18.72
C ASN A 15 10.30 -1.86 17.86
N ILE A 16 9.20 -2.36 17.29
CA ILE A 16 9.11 -3.24 16.11
C ILE A 16 10.40 -4.07 15.90
N GLU A 17 10.67 -5.05 16.76
CA GLU A 17 11.84 -5.94 16.64
C GLU A 17 11.56 -7.10 15.67
N LYS A 18 10.85 -6.82 14.57
CA LYS A 18 10.66 -7.81 13.50
C LYS A 18 10.43 -7.16 12.14
N ALA A 19 11.31 -6.24 11.77
CA ALA A 19 11.54 -5.90 10.37
C ALA A 19 12.56 -6.89 9.75
N THR A 20 12.30 -8.19 9.85
CA THR A 20 13.05 -9.21 9.10
C THR A 20 12.10 -9.94 8.17
N ALA A 21 11.66 -9.21 7.15
CA ALA A 21 11.46 -9.82 5.84
C ALA A 21 12.32 -8.99 4.89
N GLU A 22 13.55 -9.46 4.69
CA GLU A 22 14.39 -9.08 3.55
C GLU A 22 13.66 -9.53 2.28
N VAL A 23 12.65 -8.77 1.84
CA VAL A 23 12.20 -8.87 0.47
C VAL A 23 13.11 -7.95 -0.32
N GLN A 24 14.14 -8.52 -0.94
CA GLN A 24 14.85 -7.87 -2.03
C GLN A 24 13.83 -7.59 -3.14
N LYS A 25 13.14 -6.46 -3.06
CA LYS A 25 12.36 -5.93 -4.16
C LYS A 25 13.31 -5.20 -5.10
N GLU A 26 14.08 -5.97 -5.85
CA GLU A 26 14.57 -5.54 -7.16
C GLU A 26 13.33 -5.40 -8.07
N ILE A 27 12.57 -4.31 -7.91
CA ILE A 27 11.62 -3.87 -8.93
C ILE A 27 11.88 -2.39 -9.15
N ARG A 28 12.79 -2.15 -10.09
CA ARG A 28 12.92 -0.89 -10.82
C ARG A 28 11.53 -0.50 -11.33
N GLY A 29 10.93 0.55 -10.77
CA GLY A 29 9.64 1.03 -11.24
C GLY A 29 9.15 2.19 -10.41
N VAL A 30 9.09 3.36 -11.04
CA VAL A 30 8.60 4.62 -10.49
C VAL A 30 7.25 4.42 -9.80
N VAL A 31 7.23 4.60 -8.48
CA VAL A 31 5.99 4.73 -7.71
C VAL A 31 5.33 6.04 -8.14
N GLY A 32 4.24 5.97 -8.89
CA GLY A 32 3.37 7.12 -9.15
C GLY A 32 3.08 7.48 -10.61
N GLN A 33 3.53 6.70 -11.59
CA GLN A 33 3.07 6.81 -12.97
C GLN A 33 2.71 5.40 -13.44
N LYS A 34 1.40 5.12 -13.59
CA LYS A 34 0.96 3.89 -14.27
C LYS A 34 1.39 4.05 -15.73
N THR A 35 2.57 3.56 -16.10
CA THR A 35 2.97 3.45 -17.50
C THR A 35 2.15 2.34 -18.11
N PHE A 36 0.91 2.63 -18.48
CA PHE A 36 0.12 1.73 -19.27
C PHE A 36 0.83 1.52 -20.60
N THR A 37 1.05 0.25 -20.97
CA THR A 37 1.52 -0.05 -22.32
C THR A 37 0.45 0.42 -23.32
N PRO A 38 0.82 0.78 -24.57
CA PRO A 38 -0.16 1.26 -25.55
C PRO A 38 -1.28 0.24 -25.79
N GLU A 39 -0.98 -1.05 -25.65
CA GLU A 39 -1.94 -2.15 -25.74
C GLU A 39 -2.96 -2.14 -24.59
N GLN A 40 -2.51 -1.84 -23.36
CA GLN A 40 -3.39 -1.77 -22.19
C GLN A 40 -4.33 -0.56 -22.25
N VAL A 41 -3.87 0.56 -22.80
CA VAL A 41 -4.72 1.75 -23.03
C VAL A 41 -5.81 1.44 -24.06
N GLN A 42 -5.45 0.75 -25.16
CA GLN A 42 -6.42 0.35 -26.18
C GLN A 42 -7.47 -0.61 -25.62
N ALA A 43 -7.06 -1.64 -24.89
CA ALA A 43 -7.99 -2.57 -24.25
C ALA A 43 -8.95 -1.86 -23.28
N CYS A 44 -8.41 -0.99 -22.42
CA CYS A 44 -9.21 -0.22 -21.46
C CYS A 44 -10.22 0.71 -22.18
N SER A 45 -9.83 1.34 -23.29
CA SER A 45 -10.74 2.19 -24.08
C SER A 45 -11.88 1.41 -24.75
N ILE A 46 -11.62 0.18 -25.20
CA ILE A 46 -12.66 -0.68 -25.82
C ILE A 46 -13.64 -1.16 -24.76
N GLU A 47 -13.16 -1.50 -23.57
CA GLU A 47 -13.99 -1.89 -22.43
C GLU A 47 -14.83 -0.73 -21.90
N ALA A 48 -14.25 0.48 -21.84
CA ALA A 48 -14.97 1.69 -21.48
C ALA A 48 -16.13 1.98 -22.45
N MET A 49 -15.90 1.85 -23.76
CA MET A 49 -16.95 2.01 -24.79
C MET A 49 -18.05 0.95 -24.70
N ARG A 50 -17.71 -0.27 -24.26
CA ARG A 50 -18.67 -1.38 -24.10
C ARG A 50 -19.51 -1.26 -22.84
N ASN A 51 -18.90 -0.78 -21.76
CA ASN A 51 -19.53 -0.70 -20.44
C ASN A 51 -20.10 0.69 -20.11
N GLY A 52 -19.89 1.67 -21.00
CA GLY A 52 -20.40 3.04 -20.85
C GLY A 52 -19.74 3.83 -19.71
N GLY A 53 -18.47 3.51 -19.38
CA GLY A 53 -17.69 4.16 -18.32
C GLY A 53 -16.49 4.95 -18.86
N GLU A 54 -15.75 5.61 -17.97
CA GLU A 54 -14.53 6.35 -18.32
C GLU A 54 -13.29 5.43 -18.30
N CYS A 55 -12.36 5.66 -19.24
CA CYS A 55 -11.12 4.90 -19.34
C CYS A 55 -10.13 5.36 -18.25
N GLU A 56 -9.97 4.57 -17.19
CA GLU A 56 -9.03 4.86 -16.09
C GLU A 56 -7.55 4.91 -16.54
N ALA A 57 -7.24 4.43 -17.75
CA ALA A 57 -5.91 4.51 -18.36
C ALA A 57 -5.65 5.81 -19.14
N CYS A 58 -6.68 6.61 -19.41
CA CYS A 58 -6.60 7.89 -20.10
C CYS A 58 -6.75 9.10 -19.14
N GLN A 59 -6.77 8.86 -17.82
CA GLN A 59 -6.86 9.88 -16.78
C GLN A 59 -5.52 10.15 -16.11
#